data_AF-A0A6F8V490-F1
#
_entry.id   AF-A0A6F8V490-F1
#
_cell.length_a   1.000
_cell.length_b   1.000
_cell.length_c   1.000
_cell.angle_alpha   90.00
_cell.angle_beta   90.00
_cell.angle_gamma   90.00
#
_symmetry.space_group_name_H-M   'P 1'
#
loop_
_entity.id
_entity.type
_entity.pdbx_description
1 polymer ?
#
loop_
_entity_poly.entity_id
_entity_poly.type
_entity_poly.pdbx_seq_one_letter_code
_entity_poly.pdbx_strand_id
1 'polypeptide(L)'
;MTHPRVAGRASSHQVLWMDSDSATTWLHERLLSSDLMSHFFELRDDLGLSGDLVARTVFSLAHKFTLGDCLQLAAVLGEVSGADHVVTISRPDGRLLHAVFACAPQYPNERPRGDCVDIMGRMNLSDAIAGLEKAFGRVTIGVGKHWDDDFLDTEERGRIRSIAAALPWTRSFARLDGISPKDLMELTAPYRAAANEFYSIGDDSSAPAPSWSATI
;
A
#
# COMPACT_ATOMS: atom_id res chain seq x y z
N MET A 1 -17.84 -51.09 -26.34
CA MET A 1 -16.44 -50.62 -26.35
C MET A 1 -16.47 -49.11 -26.29
N THR A 2 -16.04 -48.58 -25.15
CA THR A 2 -16.15 -47.19 -24.71
C THR A 2 -14.90 -46.41 -25.08
N HIS A 3 -15.05 -45.31 -25.82
CA HIS A 3 -14.01 -44.29 -25.96
C HIS A 3 -14.23 -43.21 -24.89
N PRO A 4 -13.28 -42.98 -23.98
CA PRO A 4 -13.33 -41.82 -23.09
C PRO A 4 -12.84 -40.58 -23.84
N ARG A 5 -13.71 -39.57 -23.88
CA ARG A 5 -13.38 -38.21 -24.33
C ARG A 5 -12.56 -37.55 -23.23
N VAL A 6 -11.29 -37.26 -23.52
CA VAL A 6 -10.37 -36.53 -22.65
C VAL A 6 -10.93 -35.14 -22.39
N ALA A 7 -11.20 -34.84 -21.12
CA ALA A 7 -11.56 -33.50 -20.65
C ALA A 7 -10.35 -32.57 -20.83
N GLY A 8 -10.45 -31.65 -21.78
CA GLY A 8 -9.51 -30.54 -21.93
C GLY A 8 -9.67 -29.58 -20.76
N ARG A 9 -8.57 -29.35 -20.04
CA ARG A 9 -8.39 -28.43 -18.92
C ARG A 9 -9.11 -27.09 -19.14
N ALA A 10 -10.09 -26.81 -18.27
CA ALA A 10 -10.39 -25.43 -17.92
C ALA A 10 -9.16 -24.87 -17.18
N SER A 11 -8.50 -23.88 -17.77
CA SER A 11 -7.53 -23.05 -17.07
C SER A 11 -8.32 -22.15 -16.13
N SER A 12 -8.55 -22.63 -14.92
CA SER A 12 -9.15 -21.86 -13.85
C SER A 12 -8.12 -20.82 -13.41
N HIS A 13 -8.31 -19.56 -13.81
CA HIS A 13 -7.79 -18.43 -13.05
C HIS A 13 -8.33 -18.55 -11.62
N GLN A 14 -7.54 -19.16 -10.73
CA GLN A 14 -7.77 -19.06 -9.30
C GLN A 14 -7.43 -17.62 -8.90
N VAL A 15 -8.44 -16.75 -9.04
CA VAL A 15 -8.54 -15.57 -8.19
C VAL A 15 -8.47 -16.11 -6.76
N LEU A 16 -7.35 -15.86 -6.09
CA LEU A 16 -7.13 -16.13 -4.67
C LEU A 16 -8.23 -15.40 -3.90
N TRP A 17 -9.25 -16.12 -3.46
CA TRP A 17 -10.30 -15.55 -2.62
C TRP A 17 -9.69 -15.12 -1.29
N MET A 18 -9.47 -13.81 -1.20
CA MET A 18 -8.85 -13.08 -0.09
C MET A 18 -9.77 -13.14 1.13
N ASP A 19 -9.22 -13.49 2.29
CA ASP A 19 -9.86 -13.23 3.59
C ASP A 19 -9.58 -11.76 3.96
N SER A 20 -10.09 -10.87 3.11
CA SER A 20 -9.77 -9.44 3.06
C SER A 20 -9.99 -8.74 4.39
N ASP A 21 -11.02 -9.15 5.14
CA ASP A 21 -11.53 -8.37 6.27
C ASP A 21 -10.56 -8.31 7.44
N SER A 22 -9.90 -9.41 7.78
CA SER A 22 -9.11 -9.46 9.01
C SER A 22 -7.72 -8.84 8.82
N ALA A 23 -7.05 -9.08 7.68
CA ALA A 23 -5.74 -8.49 7.38
C ALA A 23 -5.84 -6.99 7.06
N THR A 24 -6.95 -6.55 6.44
CA THR A 24 -7.28 -5.13 6.29
C THR A 24 -7.57 -4.48 7.65
N THR A 25 -8.25 -5.16 8.56
CA THR A 25 -8.46 -4.67 9.94
C THR A 25 -7.13 -4.44 10.67
N TRP A 26 -6.18 -5.37 10.56
CA TRP A 26 -4.84 -5.19 11.16
C TRP A 26 -4.10 -3.97 10.59
N LEU A 27 -4.22 -3.70 9.29
CA LEU A 27 -3.67 -2.49 8.67
C LEU A 27 -4.35 -1.22 9.18
N HIS A 28 -5.68 -1.23 9.32
CA HIS A 28 -6.45 -0.09 9.83
C HIS A 28 -6.05 0.27 11.26
N GLU A 29 -5.86 -0.73 12.13
CA GLU A 29 -5.42 -0.51 13.52
C GLU A 29 -4.06 0.18 13.58
N ARG A 30 -3.18 -0.10 12.61
CA ARG A 30 -1.85 0.54 12.51
C ARG A 30 -1.89 1.96 11.97
N LEU A 31 -2.96 2.37 11.27
CA LEU A 31 -3.02 3.70 10.64
C LEU A 31 -2.85 4.82 11.64
N LEU A 32 -3.53 4.76 12.79
CA LEU A 32 -3.59 5.85 13.75
C LEU A 32 -2.22 6.22 14.35
N SER A 33 -1.28 5.27 14.40
CA SER A 33 0.08 5.46 14.89
C SER A 33 1.14 5.39 13.80
N SER A 34 0.73 5.48 12.53
CA SER A 34 1.63 5.33 11.38
C SER A 34 2.40 6.60 11.03
N ASP A 35 3.55 6.43 10.37
CA ASP A 35 4.33 7.56 9.82
C ASP A 35 3.50 8.34 8.79
N LEU A 36 2.62 7.66 8.05
CA LEU A 36 1.68 8.26 7.13
C LEU A 36 0.74 9.24 7.83
N MET A 37 0.17 8.86 8.97
CA MET A 37 -0.68 9.75 9.75
C MET A 37 0.09 11.00 10.21
N SER A 38 1.30 10.78 10.73
CA SER A 38 2.17 11.86 11.20
C SER A 38 2.53 12.82 10.07
N HIS A 39 2.89 12.28 8.89
CA HIS A 39 3.22 13.06 7.72
C HIS A 39 2.04 13.91 7.21
N PHE A 40 0.82 13.37 7.22
CA PHE A 40 -0.37 14.15 6.83
C PHE A 40 -0.68 15.30 7.79
N PHE A 41 -0.42 15.14 9.08
CA PHE A 41 -0.55 16.24 10.04
C PHE A 41 0.53 17.30 9.85
N GLU A 42 1.77 16.91 9.54
CA GLU A 42 2.83 17.87 9.21
C GLU A 42 2.47 18.69 7.96
N LEU A 43 1.98 18.03 6.90
CA LEU A 43 1.53 18.70 5.68
C LEU A 43 0.35 19.66 5.92
N ARG A 44 -0.51 19.38 6.89
CA ARG A 44 -1.57 20.31 7.29
C ARG A 44 -0.99 21.62 7.77
N ASP A 45 0.00 21.54 8.65
CA ASP A 45 0.59 22.69 9.30
C ASP A 45 1.41 23.51 8.29
N ASP A 46 2.10 22.83 7.37
CA ASP A 46 2.90 23.47 6.31
C ASP A 46 2.05 24.14 5.22
N LEU A 47 0.91 23.55 4.85
CA LEU A 47 0.07 24.01 3.73
C LEU A 47 -1.20 24.74 4.18
N GLY A 48 -1.42 24.91 5.49
CA GLY A 48 -2.61 25.55 6.04
C GLY A 48 -3.91 24.81 5.71
N LEU A 49 -3.87 23.47 5.63
CA LEU A 49 -5.05 22.67 5.30
C LEU A 49 -6.08 22.67 6.43
N SER A 50 -7.36 22.61 6.11
CA SER A 50 -8.40 22.48 7.12
C SER A 50 -8.33 21.12 7.81
N GLY A 51 -8.66 21.08 9.11
CA GLY A 51 -8.72 19.83 9.88
C GLY A 51 -9.67 18.80 9.26
N ASP A 52 -10.79 19.26 8.68
CA ASP A 52 -11.76 18.40 7.99
C ASP A 52 -11.18 17.74 6.73
N LEU A 53 -10.37 18.47 5.96
CA LEU A 53 -9.72 17.92 4.76
C LEU A 53 -8.71 16.83 5.14
N VAL A 54 -7.96 17.04 6.22
CA VAL A 54 -7.00 16.06 6.74
C VAL A 54 -7.73 14.83 7.25
N ALA A 55 -8.77 15.01 8.08
CA ALA A 55 -9.57 13.91 8.62
C ALA A 55 -10.19 13.06 7.50
N ARG A 56 -10.77 13.71 6.47
CA ARG A 56 -11.31 13.01 5.28
C ARG A 56 -10.22 12.26 4.54
N THR A 57 -9.05 12.86 4.36
CA THR A 57 -7.93 12.24 3.65
C THR A 57 -7.43 11.01 4.42
N VAL A 58 -7.20 11.13 5.72
CA VAL A 58 -6.82 10.00 6.59
C VAL A 58 -7.85 8.88 6.54
N PHE A 59 -9.13 9.22 6.68
CA PHE A 59 -10.22 8.25 6.64
C PHE A 59 -10.28 7.53 5.28
N SER A 60 -10.03 8.25 4.19
CA SER A 60 -9.94 7.69 2.84
C SER A 60 -8.77 6.72 2.71
N LEU A 61 -7.61 7.08 3.26
CA LEU A 61 -6.40 6.27 3.21
C LEU A 61 -6.56 4.99 4.03
N ALA A 62 -7.27 5.06 5.16
CA ALA A 62 -7.66 3.88 5.95
C ALA A 62 -8.36 2.85 5.06
N HIS A 63 -9.40 3.28 4.35
CA HIS A 63 -10.25 2.38 3.58
C HIS A 63 -9.66 1.94 2.23
N LYS A 64 -8.64 2.65 1.75
CA LYS A 64 -8.10 2.41 0.41
C LYS A 64 -6.70 1.86 0.38
N PHE A 65 -5.89 2.00 1.43
CA PHE A 65 -4.62 1.30 1.48
C PHE A 65 -4.88 -0.17 1.76
N THR A 66 -5.02 -0.88 0.65
CA THR A 66 -5.23 -2.31 0.65
C THR A 66 -3.91 -3.03 0.83
N LEU A 67 -4.00 -4.31 1.16
CA LEU A 67 -2.89 -5.25 1.03
C LEU A 67 -2.31 -5.25 -0.38
N GLY A 68 -3.14 -4.97 -1.39
CA GLY A 68 -2.73 -4.80 -2.78
C GLY A 68 -1.71 -3.67 -2.94
N ASP A 69 -1.97 -2.48 -2.38
CA ASP A 69 -1.04 -1.36 -2.50
C ASP A 69 0.29 -1.64 -1.77
N CYS A 70 0.26 -2.34 -0.63
CA CYS A 70 1.49 -2.74 0.07
C CYS A 70 2.34 -3.71 -0.77
N LEU A 71 1.66 -4.65 -1.45
CA LEU A 71 2.29 -5.59 -2.38
C LEU A 71 2.89 -4.89 -3.60
N GLN A 72 2.12 -3.99 -4.21
CA GLN A 72 2.54 -3.23 -5.38
C GLN A 72 3.72 -2.32 -5.05
N LEU A 73 3.68 -1.63 -3.89
CA LEU A 73 4.78 -0.79 -3.42
C LEU A 73 6.06 -1.62 -3.19
N ALA A 74 5.95 -2.77 -2.52
CA ALA A 74 7.08 -3.66 -2.30
C ALA A 74 7.66 -4.18 -3.62
N ALA A 75 6.80 -4.55 -4.58
CA ALA A 75 7.23 -4.97 -5.92
C ALA A 75 8.01 -3.87 -6.65
N VAL A 76 7.46 -2.66 -6.72
CA VAL A 76 8.09 -1.51 -7.41
C VAL A 76 9.43 -1.14 -6.76
N LEU A 77 9.53 -1.13 -5.44
CA LEU A 77 10.80 -0.87 -4.76
C LEU A 77 11.81 -2.01 -4.98
N GLY A 78 11.32 -3.25 -5.04
CA GLY A 78 12.11 -4.44 -5.36
C GLY A 78 12.66 -4.44 -6.79
N GLU A 79 11.94 -3.91 -7.78
CA GLU A 79 12.44 -3.73 -9.16
C GLU A 79 13.74 -2.90 -9.19
N VAL A 80 13.83 -1.90 -8.30
CA VAL A 80 14.97 -0.96 -8.26
C VAL A 80 16.11 -1.49 -7.38
N SER A 81 15.77 -2.07 -6.23
CA SER A 81 16.77 -2.41 -5.18
C SER A 81 17.17 -3.88 -5.17
N GLY A 82 16.36 -4.77 -5.76
CA GLY A 82 16.55 -6.22 -5.72
C GLY A 82 15.34 -6.93 -5.09
N ALA A 83 14.98 -8.09 -5.64
CA ALA A 83 13.83 -8.86 -5.17
C ALA A 83 14.03 -9.45 -3.77
N ASP A 84 15.28 -9.65 -3.34
CA ASP A 84 15.67 -10.08 -1.99
C ASP A 84 15.30 -9.07 -0.89
N HIS A 85 14.94 -7.84 -1.25
CA HIS A 85 14.31 -6.88 -0.36
C HIS A 85 12.80 -7.08 -0.20
N VAL A 86 12.14 -7.84 -1.08
CA VAL A 86 10.68 -8.04 -1.04
C VAL A 86 10.35 -9.18 -0.09
N VAL A 87 9.55 -8.88 0.94
CA VAL A 87 9.06 -9.85 1.92
C VAL A 87 7.55 -9.92 1.86
N THR A 88 7.04 -11.12 1.61
CA THR A 88 5.61 -11.43 1.67
C THR A 88 5.31 -12.28 2.89
N ILE A 89 4.26 -11.95 3.61
CA ILE A 89 3.80 -12.69 4.78
C ILE A 89 2.42 -13.25 4.43
N SER A 90 2.27 -14.56 4.51
CA SER A 90 1.07 -15.29 4.08
C SER A 90 0.59 -16.26 5.15
N ARG A 91 -0.65 -16.71 5.05
CA ARG A 91 -1.13 -17.88 5.78
C ARG A 91 -0.46 -19.17 5.25
N PRO A 92 -0.50 -20.27 6.02
CA PRO A 92 0.03 -21.56 5.56
C PRO A 92 -0.70 -22.12 4.33
N ASP A 93 -1.92 -21.67 4.06
CA ASP A 93 -2.71 -22.01 2.87
C ASP A 93 -2.35 -21.17 1.63
N GLY A 94 -1.38 -20.25 1.76
CA GLY A 94 -0.90 -19.41 0.67
C GLY A 94 -1.61 -18.06 0.52
N ARG A 95 -2.67 -17.77 1.28
CA ARG A 95 -3.33 -16.46 1.23
C ARG A 95 -2.42 -15.36 1.79
N LEU A 96 -2.22 -14.30 1.01
CA LEU A 96 -1.37 -13.16 1.41
C LEU A 96 -2.01 -12.41 2.58
N LEU A 97 -1.20 -12.12 3.59
CA LEU A 97 -1.57 -11.31 4.76
C LEU A 97 -0.92 -9.93 4.77
N HIS A 98 0.29 -9.79 4.23
CA HIS A 98 0.97 -8.50 4.09
C HIS A 98 2.17 -8.61 3.14
N ALA A 99 2.63 -7.47 2.64
CA ALA A 99 3.90 -7.38 1.92
C ALA A 99 4.61 -6.07 2.28
N VAL A 100 5.92 -6.18 2.44
CA VAL A 100 6.79 -5.07 2.86
C VAL A 100 8.08 -5.08 2.06
N PHE A 101 8.68 -3.91 1.94
CA PHE A 101 10.03 -3.75 1.43
C PHE A 101 11.01 -3.68 2.61
N ALA A 102 11.91 -4.64 2.73
CA ALA A 102 12.96 -4.64 3.74
C ALA A 102 14.07 -3.65 3.37
N CYS A 103 14.52 -2.84 4.33
CA CYS A 103 15.57 -1.85 4.11
C CYS A 103 16.93 -2.51 3.79
N ALA A 104 17.13 -3.76 4.21
CA ALA A 104 18.29 -4.59 3.90
C ALA A 104 17.86 -5.90 3.23
N PRO A 105 18.71 -6.51 2.38
CA PRO A 105 18.45 -7.81 1.76
C PRO A 105 18.07 -8.88 2.80
N GLN A 106 17.09 -9.70 2.46
CA GLN A 106 16.63 -10.83 3.28
C GLN A 106 16.97 -12.16 2.59
N TYR A 107 16.99 -13.24 3.37
CA TYR A 107 17.36 -14.57 2.89
C TYR A 107 16.23 -15.57 3.14
N PRO A 108 15.81 -16.38 2.13
CA PRO A 108 14.63 -17.26 2.24
C PRO A 108 14.64 -18.28 3.40
N ASN A 109 15.81 -18.63 3.91
CA ASN A 109 15.98 -19.62 4.99
C ASN A 109 16.29 -18.99 6.35
N GLU A 110 16.33 -17.66 6.44
CA GLU A 110 16.55 -16.94 7.69
C GLU A 110 15.25 -16.27 8.15
N ARG A 111 15.11 -16.11 9.47
CA ARG A 111 14.02 -15.26 9.98
C ARG A 111 14.31 -13.82 9.55
N PRO A 112 13.38 -13.16 8.83
CA PRO A 112 13.61 -11.79 8.40
C PRO A 112 13.81 -10.85 9.58
N ARG A 113 14.68 -9.86 9.42
CA ARG A 113 15.10 -8.96 10.50
C ARG A 113 15.44 -7.56 9.97
N GLY A 114 15.53 -6.62 10.89
CA GLY A 114 15.82 -5.21 10.61
C GLY A 114 14.54 -4.43 10.31
N ASP A 115 14.72 -3.27 9.67
CA ASP A 115 13.62 -2.38 9.36
C ASP A 115 13.00 -2.70 8.00
N CYS A 116 11.72 -2.44 7.87
CA CYS A 116 10.99 -2.50 6.62
C CYS A 116 10.06 -1.29 6.47
N VAL A 117 9.58 -1.11 5.25
CA VAL A 117 8.63 -0.08 4.88
C VAL A 117 7.45 -0.67 4.14
N ASP A 118 6.28 -0.11 4.40
CA ASP A 118 5.09 -0.25 3.57
C ASP A 118 4.50 1.15 3.28
N ILE A 119 3.27 1.18 2.78
CA ILE A 119 2.58 2.43 2.47
C ILE A 119 2.20 3.24 3.71
N MET A 120 2.21 2.61 4.89
CA MET A 120 1.83 3.22 6.16
C MET A 120 3.04 3.83 6.86
N GLY A 121 4.23 3.26 6.67
CA GLY A 121 5.43 3.78 7.33
C GLY A 121 6.55 2.78 7.48
N ARG A 122 7.53 3.18 8.29
CA ARG A 122 8.61 2.34 8.77
C ARG A 122 8.15 1.48 9.94
N MET A 123 8.65 0.26 10.02
CA MET A 123 8.53 -0.56 11.22
C MET A 123 9.66 -1.59 11.29
N ASN A 124 9.81 -2.23 12.45
CA ASN A 124 10.65 -3.40 12.54
C ASN A 124 9.95 -4.61 11.89
N LEU A 125 10.69 -5.33 11.05
CA LEU A 125 10.17 -6.49 10.33
C LEU A 125 9.75 -7.62 11.28
N SER A 126 10.46 -7.78 12.41
CA SER A 126 10.12 -8.77 13.43
C SER A 126 8.80 -8.44 14.11
N ASP A 127 8.54 -7.16 14.37
CA ASP A 127 7.29 -6.69 14.99
C ASP A 127 6.11 -6.85 14.03
N ALA A 128 6.31 -6.58 12.74
CA ALA A 128 5.31 -6.83 11.71
C ALA A 128 4.90 -8.31 11.66
N ILE A 129 5.89 -9.21 11.63
CA ILE A 129 5.67 -10.66 11.64
C ILE A 129 4.97 -11.08 12.94
N ALA A 130 5.44 -10.63 14.10
CA ALA A 130 4.86 -10.98 15.40
C ALA A 130 3.41 -10.47 15.54
N GLY A 131 3.12 -9.27 15.03
CA GLY A 131 1.78 -8.70 15.00
C GLY A 131 0.82 -9.53 14.15
N LEU A 132 1.26 -9.95 12.97
CA LEU A 132 0.48 -10.84 12.09
C LEU A 132 0.36 -12.25 12.68
N GLU A 133 1.39 -12.77 13.34
CA GLU A 133 1.34 -14.06 14.04
C GLU A 133 0.32 -14.03 15.20
N LYS A 134 0.27 -12.92 15.94
CA LYS A 134 -0.70 -12.71 17.00
C LYS A 134 -2.13 -12.63 16.46
N ALA A 135 -2.33 -11.97 15.32
CA ALA A 135 -3.65 -11.78 14.72
C ALA A 135 -4.18 -13.01 13.97
N PHE A 136 -3.31 -13.76 13.28
CA PHE A 136 -3.69 -14.82 12.34
C PHE A 136 -3.14 -16.21 12.69
N GLY A 137 -2.38 -16.33 13.78
CA GLY A 137 -1.69 -17.55 14.14
C GLY A 137 -0.45 -17.77 13.29
N ARG A 138 -0.10 -19.03 13.00
CA ARG A 138 1.10 -19.35 12.24
C ARG A 138 1.09 -18.69 10.86
N VAL A 139 2.19 -18.03 10.49
CA VAL A 139 2.40 -17.44 9.16
C VAL A 139 3.51 -18.16 8.39
N THR A 140 3.53 -17.94 7.08
CA THR A 140 4.58 -18.35 6.14
C THR A 140 5.21 -17.09 5.55
N ILE A 141 6.54 -17.06 5.54
CA ILE A 141 7.31 -15.93 5.04
C ILE A 141 7.92 -16.31 3.70
N GLY A 142 7.71 -15.47 2.70
CA GLY A 142 8.38 -15.51 1.41
C GLY A 142 9.33 -14.34 1.27
N VAL A 143 10.51 -14.60 0.72
CA VAL A 143 11.53 -13.58 0.38
C VAL A 143 11.91 -13.77 -1.08
N GLY A 144 12.24 -12.68 -1.79
CA GLY A 144 12.80 -12.81 -3.13
C GLY A 144 11.75 -12.96 -4.22
N LYS A 145 10.49 -12.61 -3.93
CA LYS A 145 9.41 -12.82 -4.89
C LYS A 145 9.64 -11.95 -6.12
N HIS A 146 9.94 -12.60 -7.24
CA HIS A 146 9.94 -11.99 -8.55
C HIS A 146 8.51 -11.97 -9.06
N TRP A 147 8.09 -10.81 -9.53
CA TRP A 147 6.81 -10.63 -10.19
C TRP A 147 7.06 -10.62 -11.69
N ASP A 148 6.15 -11.24 -12.44
CA ASP A 148 6.20 -11.19 -13.90
C ASP A 148 5.99 -9.74 -14.37
N ASP A 149 6.49 -9.40 -15.57
CA ASP A 149 6.42 -8.04 -16.12
C ASP A 149 4.96 -7.51 -16.23
N ASP A 150 3.99 -8.42 -16.31
CA ASP A 150 2.55 -8.16 -16.40
C ASP A 150 1.84 -8.06 -15.04
N PHE A 151 2.56 -8.18 -13.92
CA PHE A 151 1.97 -8.09 -12.58
C PHE A 151 1.32 -6.73 -12.30
N LEU A 152 1.90 -5.67 -12.87
CA LEU A 152 1.36 -4.31 -12.88
C LEU A 152 1.37 -3.79 -14.30
N ASP A 153 0.26 -3.19 -14.72
CA ASP A 153 0.28 -2.44 -15.97
C ASP A 153 1.15 -1.17 -15.85
N THR A 154 1.41 -0.52 -16.98
CA THR A 154 2.32 0.65 -17.01
C THR A 154 1.75 1.84 -16.24
N GLU A 155 0.43 2.01 -16.22
CA GLU A 155 -0.24 3.11 -15.52
C GLU A 155 -0.17 2.89 -14.00
N GLU A 156 -0.51 1.69 -13.54
CA GLU A 156 -0.44 1.29 -12.13
C GLU A 156 1.00 1.35 -11.61
N ARG A 157 1.97 0.87 -12.39
CA ARG A 157 3.39 0.96 -12.04
C ARG A 157 3.82 2.43 -11.91
N GLY A 158 3.41 3.30 -12.83
CA GLY A 158 3.70 4.74 -12.78
C GLY A 158 3.08 5.42 -11.54
N ARG A 159 1.83 5.06 -11.22
CA ARG A 159 1.11 5.53 -10.03
C ARG A 159 1.84 5.16 -8.75
N ILE A 160 2.21 3.88 -8.58
CA ILE A 160 2.89 3.38 -7.39
C ILE A 160 4.30 3.97 -7.26
N ARG A 161 5.04 4.13 -8.36
CA ARG A 161 6.33 4.84 -8.34
C ARG A 161 6.18 6.27 -7.85
N SER A 162 5.14 6.97 -8.30
CA SER A 162 4.87 8.34 -7.87
C SER A 162 4.54 8.39 -6.37
N ILE A 163 3.74 7.44 -5.87
CA ILE A 163 3.49 7.28 -4.42
C ILE A 163 4.81 7.04 -3.67
N ALA A 164 5.66 6.11 -4.15
CA ALA A 164 6.95 5.81 -3.53
C ALA A 164 7.93 6.99 -3.54
N ALA A 165 7.88 7.88 -4.53
CA ALA A 165 8.70 9.08 -4.57
C ALA A 165 8.22 10.13 -3.55
N ALA A 166 6.92 10.15 -3.29
CA ALA A 166 6.31 11.09 -2.37
C ALA A 166 6.53 10.74 -0.90
N LEU A 167 6.39 9.46 -0.54
CA LEU A 167 6.46 9.02 0.86
C LEU A 167 7.89 9.20 1.41
N PRO A 168 8.08 9.96 2.50
CA PRO A 168 9.42 10.29 3.00
C PRO A 168 10.30 9.07 3.29
N TRP A 169 9.70 7.99 3.81
CA TRP A 169 10.43 6.80 4.22
C TRP A 169 10.86 5.89 3.06
N THR A 170 10.31 6.04 1.86
CA THR A 170 10.66 5.25 0.67
C THR A 170 11.64 5.95 -0.27
N ARG A 171 11.81 7.27 -0.16
CA ARG A 171 12.66 8.09 -1.06
C ARG A 171 14.08 7.56 -1.24
N SER A 172 14.72 7.13 -0.15
CA SER A 172 16.11 6.63 -0.18
C SER A 172 16.26 5.33 -0.98
N PHE A 173 15.19 4.55 -1.11
CA PHE A 173 15.20 3.24 -1.79
C PHE A 173 14.72 3.35 -3.22
N ALA A 174 13.76 4.25 -3.45
CA ALA A 174 13.16 4.41 -4.76
C ALA A 174 14.16 4.93 -5.80
N ARG A 175 15.19 5.69 -5.40
CA ARG A 175 16.08 6.45 -6.32
C ARG A 175 15.28 7.24 -7.37
N LEU A 176 14.03 7.56 -7.05
CA LEU A 176 13.13 8.33 -7.87
C LEU A 176 13.33 9.80 -7.52
N ASP A 177 13.32 10.66 -8.54
CA ASP A 177 13.31 12.10 -8.32
C ASP A 177 12.13 12.45 -7.39
N GLY A 178 12.43 13.12 -6.29
CA GLY A 178 11.42 13.46 -5.29
C GLY A 178 10.32 14.30 -5.93
N ILE A 179 9.08 13.88 -5.78
CA ILE A 179 7.94 14.67 -6.24
C ILE A 179 7.55 15.70 -5.18
N SER A 180 6.94 16.80 -5.59
CA SER A 180 6.60 17.88 -4.67
C SER A 180 5.47 17.44 -3.71
N PRO A 181 5.33 18.06 -2.53
CA PRO A 181 4.19 17.83 -1.64
C PRO A 181 2.83 18.03 -2.31
N LYS A 182 2.76 18.93 -3.31
CA LYS A 182 1.56 19.17 -4.12
C LYS A 182 1.24 17.97 -5.02
N ASP A 183 2.25 17.39 -5.67
CA ASP A 183 2.08 16.21 -6.52
C ASP A 183 1.65 14.99 -5.68
N LEU A 184 2.17 14.86 -4.45
CA LEU A 184 1.69 13.85 -3.49
C LEU A 184 0.21 14.06 -3.15
N MET A 185 -0.21 15.31 -2.90
CA MET A 185 -1.61 15.62 -2.68
C MET A 185 -2.48 15.32 -3.90
N GLU A 186 -1.99 15.50 -5.11
CA GLU A 186 -2.72 15.16 -6.34
C GLU A 186 -2.76 13.64 -6.58
N LEU A 187 -1.69 12.91 -6.28
CA LEU A 187 -1.65 11.44 -6.35
C LEU A 187 -2.55 10.76 -5.31
N THR A 188 -2.81 11.45 -4.21
CA THR A 188 -3.80 11.04 -3.21
C THR A 188 -5.21 11.56 -3.54
N ALA A 189 -5.41 12.32 -4.61
CA ALA A 189 -6.73 12.81 -5.04
C ALA A 189 -7.71 11.70 -5.45
N PRO A 190 -7.31 10.65 -6.19
CA PRO A 190 -8.21 9.51 -6.46
C PRO A 190 -8.66 8.84 -5.16
N TYR A 191 -7.82 8.87 -4.12
CA TYR A 191 -8.17 8.35 -2.81
C TYR A 191 -9.28 9.17 -2.14
N ARG A 192 -9.18 10.50 -2.21
CA ARG A 192 -10.26 11.42 -1.77
C ARG A 192 -11.55 11.26 -2.58
N ALA A 193 -11.45 11.09 -3.89
CA ALA A 193 -12.60 10.99 -4.79
C ALA A 193 -13.49 9.79 -4.45
N ALA A 194 -12.92 8.58 -4.31
CA ALA A 194 -13.76 7.43 -4.00
C ALA A 194 -14.18 7.33 -2.52
N ALA A 195 -13.56 8.08 -1.60
CA ALA A 195 -14.14 8.24 -0.26
C ALA A 195 -15.36 9.16 -0.28
N ASN A 196 -15.39 10.19 -1.12
CA ASN A 196 -16.60 10.98 -1.32
C ASN A 196 -17.72 10.15 -1.99
N GLU A 197 -17.36 9.25 -2.91
CA GLU A 197 -18.30 8.38 -3.63
C GLU A 197 -18.86 7.25 -2.76
N PHE A 198 -18.02 6.58 -1.95
CA PHE A 198 -18.45 5.49 -1.06
C PHE A 198 -19.43 5.93 0.04
N TYR A 199 -19.34 7.19 0.46
CA TYR A 199 -20.09 7.65 1.63
C TYR A 199 -21.26 8.58 1.32
N SER A 200 -21.45 9.02 0.06
CA SER A 200 -22.45 10.04 -0.29
C SER A 200 -22.57 11.07 0.85
N ILE A 201 -21.44 11.67 1.23
CA ILE A 201 -21.48 12.79 2.17
C ILE A 201 -22.19 13.88 1.38
N GLY A 202 -23.46 14.08 1.71
CA GLY A 202 -24.39 14.94 1.00
C GLY A 202 -23.71 16.25 0.63
N ASP A 203 -23.85 16.58 -0.64
CA ASP A 203 -23.53 17.88 -1.19
C ASP A 203 -24.47 18.90 -0.56
N ASP A 204 -24.16 19.36 0.65
CA ASP A 204 -24.70 20.61 1.18
C ASP A 204 -23.76 21.73 0.77
N SER A 205 -24.02 22.19 -0.44
CA SER A 205 -23.53 23.42 -1.02
C SER A 205 -23.67 24.60 -0.05
N SER A 206 -22.56 25.20 0.38
CA SER A 206 -22.41 26.65 0.59
C SER A 206 -21.05 27.00 1.21
N ALA A 207 -19.97 26.81 0.45
CA ALA A 207 -18.75 27.58 0.67
C ALA A 207 -18.35 28.21 -0.68
N PRO A 208 -18.30 29.56 -0.79
CA PRO A 208 -17.90 30.18 -2.03
C PRO A 208 -16.45 29.81 -2.35
N ALA A 209 -16.17 29.55 -3.62
CA ALA A 209 -14.82 29.27 -4.11
C ALA A 209 -13.88 30.42 -3.69
N PRO A 210 -12.68 30.13 -3.15
CA PRO A 210 -11.72 31.19 -2.84
C PRO A 210 -11.31 31.87 -4.15
N SER A 211 -11.67 33.15 -4.29
CA SER A 211 -11.24 33.98 -5.40
C SER A 211 -9.77 34.32 -5.22
N TRP A 212 -8.91 33.66 -5.98
CA TRP A 212 -7.52 34.05 -6.13
C TRP A 212 -7.44 35.24 -7.09
N SER A 213 -7.76 36.44 -6.58
CA SER A 213 -7.35 37.68 -7.25
C SER A 213 -5.87 37.89 -6.97
N ALA A 214 -5.06 37.52 -7.96
CA ALA A 214 -3.67 37.96 -8.06
C ALA A 214 -3.62 39.49 -8.07
N THR A 215 -2.76 40.09 -7.26
CA THR A 215 -2.22 41.41 -7.55
C THR A 215 -0.75 41.43 -7.14
N ILE A 216 0.04 41.91 -8.09
CA ILE A 216 1.50 42.11 -8.09
C ILE A 216 1.90 43.09 -7.00
#